data_AF-A0A2N9M8S9-F1
#
_entry.id   AF-A0A2N9M8S9-F1
#
_cell.length_a   1.000
_cell.length_b   1.000
_cell.length_c   1.000
_cell.angle_alpha   90.00
_cell.angle_beta   90.00
_cell.angle_gamma   90.00
#
_symmetry.space_group_name_H-M   'P 1'
#
loop_
_entity.id
_entity.type
_entity.pdbx_description
1 polymer ?
#
loop_
_entity_poly.entity_id
_entity_poly.type
_entity_poly.pdbx_seq_one_letter_code
_entity_poly.pdbx_strand_id
1 'polypeptide(L)'
;MNKRINVILPTSTVAVLDKVAAKGNRSALIDRAIRHYVETQGRASLRERLKEEALANTGRDLEMAAEWFPLEEEAWQVAQGRKRKK
;
A
#
# COMPACT_ATOMS: atom_id res chain seq x y z
N MET A 1 0.55 -8.74 24.35
CA MET A 1 1.33 -9.86 24.93
C MET A 1 2.71 -9.86 24.32
N ASN A 2 3.76 -9.99 25.13
CA ASN A 2 5.16 -9.93 24.66
C ASN A 2 5.76 -11.34 24.69
N LYS A 3 6.43 -11.76 23.61
CA LYS A 3 7.14 -13.03 23.53
C LYS A 3 8.64 -12.77 23.46
N ARG A 4 9.42 -13.37 24.36
CA ARG A 4 10.88 -13.29 24.33
C ARG A 4 11.42 -14.29 23.30
N ILE A 5 12.23 -13.81 22.37
CA ILE A 5 12.90 -14.61 21.35
C ILE A 5 14.41 -14.33 21.39
N ASN A 6 15.22 -15.34 21.10
CA ASN A 6 16.65 -15.15 20.87
C ASN A 6 16.89 -15.02 19.37
N VAL A 7 17.51 -13.92 18.96
CA VAL A 7 17.85 -13.63 17.57
C VAL A 7 19.31 -13.27 17.47
N ILE A 8 19.98 -13.78 16.45
CA ILE A 8 21.37 -13.43 16.13
C ILE A 8 21.30 -12.24 15.17
N LEU A 9 21.99 -11.16 15.53
CA LEU A 9 22.09 -9.96 14.71
C LEU A 9 23.57 -9.68 14.42
N PRO A 10 23.90 -9.13 13.23
CA PRO A 10 25.24 -8.64 12.95
C PRO A 10 25.69 -7.64 14.01
N THR A 11 26.98 -7.67 14.36
CA THR A 11 27.57 -6.76 15.36
C THR A 11 27.38 -5.29 15.00
N SER A 12 27.43 -4.97 13.69
CA SER A 12 27.12 -3.64 13.16
C SER A 12 25.69 -3.18 13.49
N THR A 13 24.71 -4.07 13.34
CA THR A 13 23.30 -3.79 13.64
C THR A 13 23.08 -3.59 15.14
N VAL A 14 23.75 -4.38 15.99
CA VAL A 14 23.69 -4.20 17.44
C VAL A 14 24.31 -2.87 17.86
N ALA A 15 25.41 -2.45 17.23
CA ALA A 15 26.03 -1.15 17.50
C ALA A 15 25.11 0.03 17.15
N VAL A 16 24.35 -0.06 16.07
CA VAL A 16 23.32 0.95 15.73
C VAL A 16 22.18 0.91 16.74
N LEU A 17 21.74 -0.29 17.14
CA LEU A 17 20.71 -0.48 18.14
C LEU A 17 21.09 0.18 19.48
N ASP A 18 22.34 0.03 19.90
CA ASP A 18 22.88 0.57 21.15
C ASP A 18 23.08 2.08 21.12
N LYS A 19 23.32 2.66 19.94
CA LYS A 19 23.37 4.12 19.76
C LYS A 19 22.00 4.77 19.84
N VAL A 20 20.97 4.11 19.34
CA VAL A 20 19.62 4.69 19.17
C VAL A 20 18.69 4.34 20.33
N ALA A 21 18.79 3.13 20.89
CA ALA A 21 17.95 2.71 22.00
C ALA A 21 18.65 2.93 23.35
N ALA A 22 18.05 3.76 24.20
CA ALA A 22 18.41 3.82 25.62
C ALA A 22 18.27 2.42 26.28
N LYS A 23 19.03 2.19 27.37
CA LYS A 23 19.02 0.92 28.11
C LYS A 23 17.58 0.45 28.37
N GLY A 24 17.26 -0.77 27.90
CA GLY A 24 15.95 -1.40 28.05
C GLY A 24 14.97 -1.21 26.88
N ASN A 25 15.26 -0.31 25.93
CA ASN A 25 14.33 0.00 24.83
C ASN A 25 14.66 -0.70 23.49
N ARG A 26 15.63 -1.62 23.51
CA ARG A 26 16.08 -2.39 22.34
C ARG A 26 14.93 -3.13 21.66
N SER A 27 14.09 -3.82 22.43
CA SER A 27 12.95 -4.59 21.90
C SER A 27 11.89 -3.70 21.25
N ALA A 28 11.64 -2.50 21.80
CA ALA A 28 10.67 -1.57 21.23
C ALA A 28 11.18 -0.97 19.91
N LEU A 29 12.50 -0.71 19.81
CA LEU A 29 13.11 -0.25 18.57
C LEU A 29 13.02 -1.33 17.47
N ILE A 30 13.28 -2.59 17.83
CA ILE A 30 13.15 -3.74 16.90
C ILE A 30 11.69 -3.89 16.43
N ASP A 31 10.71 -3.85 17.33
CA ASP A 31 9.28 -3.92 16.96
C ASP A 31 8.89 -2.80 15.99
N ARG A 32 9.29 -1.55 16.28
CA ARG A 32 9.03 -0.40 15.40
C ARG A 32 9.68 -0.58 14.03
N ALA A 33 10.94 -1.03 13.98
CA ALA A 33 11.66 -1.24 12.73
C ALA A 33 11.00 -2.33 11.87
N ILE A 34 10.57 -3.44 12.48
CA ILE A 34 9.88 -4.52 11.77
C ILE A 34 8.53 -4.04 11.23
N ARG A 35 7.73 -3.35 12.04
CA ARG A 35 6.43 -2.79 11.59
C ARG A 35 6.61 -1.83 10.42
N HIS A 36 7.59 -0.93 10.52
CA HIS A 36 7.88 0.01 9.45
C HIS A 36 8.36 -0.69 8.18
N TYR A 37 9.23 -1.70 8.30
CA TYR A 37 9.69 -2.49 7.16
C TYR A 37 8.54 -3.24 6.48
N VAL A 38 7.67 -3.90 7.25
CA VAL A 38 6.50 -4.60 6.70
C VAL A 38 5.52 -3.63 6.04
N GLU A 39 5.27 -2.48 6.64
CA GLU A 39 4.37 -1.47 6.06
C GLU A 39 4.93 -0.91 4.74
N THR A 40 6.23 -0.59 4.70
CA THR A 40 6.88 -0.04 3.50
C THR A 40 7.01 -1.08 2.38
N GLN A 41 7.43 -2.30 2.70
CA GLN A 41 7.51 -3.40 1.72
C GLN A 41 6.13 -3.88 1.27
N GLY A 42 5.14 -3.89 2.18
CA GLY A 42 3.76 -4.22 1.86
C GLY A 42 3.17 -3.24 0.85
N ARG A 43 3.38 -1.93 1.03
CA ARG A 43 2.93 -0.91 0.07
C ARG A 43 3.64 -1.01 -1.27
N ALA A 44 4.95 -1.24 -1.28
CA ALA A 44 5.71 -1.38 -2.52
C ALA A 44 5.28 -2.62 -3.32
N SER A 45 5.18 -3.77 -2.65
CA SER A 45 4.74 -5.03 -3.29
C SER A 45 3.27 -4.97 -3.75
N LEU A 46 2.38 -4.35 -2.96
CA LEU A 46 1.00 -4.12 -3.37
C LEU A 46 0.91 -3.23 -4.61
N ARG A 47 1.71 -2.16 -4.67
CA ARG A 47 1.73 -1.25 -5.82
C ARG A 47 2.19 -1.94 -7.09
N GLU A 48 3.25 -2.76 -7.02
CA GLU A 48 3.70 -3.52 -8.19
C GLU A 48 2.66 -4.56 -8.64
N ARG A 49 2.04 -5.27 -7.69
CA ARG A 49 0.95 -6.21 -8.02
C ARG A 49 -0.26 -5.53 -8.67
N LEU A 50 -0.68 -4.37 -8.16
CA LEU A 50 -1.77 -3.60 -8.76
C LEU A 50 -1.43 -3.14 -10.18
N LYS A 51 -0.16 -2.75 -10.41
CA LYS A 51 0.31 -2.37 -11.73
C LYS A 51 0.32 -3.56 -12.69
N GLU A 52 0.82 -4.71 -12.25
CA GLU A 52 0.82 -5.95 -13.03
C GLU A 52 -0.61 -6.39 -13.39
N GLU A 53 -1.54 -6.38 -12.43
CA GLU A 53 -2.94 -6.71 -12.68
C GLU A 53 -3.61 -5.71 -13.62
N ALA A 54 -3.38 -4.42 -13.47
CA ALA A 54 -3.92 -3.40 -14.38
C ALA A 54 -3.42 -3.59 -15.82
N LEU A 55 -2.14 -3.91 -15.99
CA LEU A 55 -1.56 -4.21 -17.31
C LEU A 55 -2.10 -5.52 -17.89
N ALA A 56 -2.22 -6.56 -17.07
CA ALA A 56 -2.75 -7.86 -17.50
C ALA A 56 -4.22 -7.76 -17.93
N ASN A 57 -5.02 -6.94 -17.23
CA ASN A 57 -6.45 -6.80 -17.49
C ASN A 57 -6.81 -5.66 -18.44
N THR A 58 -5.82 -4.92 -18.97
CA THR A 58 -6.05 -3.73 -19.81
C THR A 58 -7.01 -3.99 -20.97
N GLY A 59 -6.89 -5.13 -21.65
CA GLY A 59 -7.78 -5.47 -22.77
C GLY A 59 -9.23 -5.61 -22.34
N ARG A 60 -9.48 -6.38 -21.28
CA ARG A 60 -10.82 -6.59 -20.70
C ARG A 60 -11.42 -5.29 -20.19
N ASP A 61 -10.62 -4.48 -19.52
CA ASP A 61 -11.08 -3.24 -18.92
C ASP A 61 -11.41 -2.19 -19.99
N LEU A 62 -10.68 -2.15 -21.11
CA LEU A 62 -11.01 -1.30 -22.27
C LEU A 62 -12.27 -1.76 -22.99
N GLU A 63 -12.45 -3.06 -23.19
CA GLU A 63 -13.64 -3.63 -23.81
C GLU A 63 -14.88 -3.29 -22.99
N MET A 64 -14.82 -3.53 -21.67
CA MET A 64 -15.89 -3.18 -20.75
C MET A 64 -16.16 -1.67 -20.73
N ALA A 65 -15.13 -0.83 -20.72
CA ALA A 65 -15.33 0.62 -20.78
C ALA A 65 -16.06 1.04 -22.06
N ALA A 66 -15.71 0.45 -23.21
CA ALA A 66 -16.37 0.74 -24.48
C ALA A 66 -17.84 0.29 -24.51
N GLU A 67 -18.17 -0.86 -23.92
CA GLU A 67 -19.54 -1.34 -23.81
C GLU A 67 -20.43 -0.43 -22.94
N TRP A 68 -19.88 0.07 -21.83
CA TRP A 68 -20.64 0.87 -20.86
C TRP A 68 -20.66 2.37 -21.18
N PHE A 69 -19.74 2.85 -22.02
CA PHE A 69 -19.59 4.27 -22.37
C PHE A 69 -20.89 4.95 -22.83
N PRO A 70 -21.73 4.36 -23.69
CA PRO A 70 -22.97 5.02 -24.15
C PRO A 70 -23.96 5.29 -23.01
N LEU A 71 -24.09 4.34 -22.08
CA LEU A 71 -24.98 4.47 -20.92
C LEU A 71 -24.48 5.54 -19.95
N GLU A 72 -23.17 5.62 -19.76
CA GLU A 72 -22.54 6.65 -18.92
C GLU A 72 -22.67 8.05 -19.55
N GLU A 73 -22.51 8.17 -20.86
CA GLU A 73 -22.66 9.43 -21.59
C GLU A 73 -24.09 9.97 -21.48
N GLU A 74 -25.10 9.12 -21.70
CA GLU A 74 -26.50 9.50 -21.53
C GLU A 74 -26.81 9.98 -20.10
N ALA A 75 -26.34 9.24 -19.09
CA ALA A 75 -26.51 9.61 -17.69
C ALA A 75 -25.83 10.95 -17.36
N TRP A 76 -24.64 11.19 -17.92
CA TRP A 76 -23.91 12.44 -17.76
C TRP A 76 -24.65 13.64 -18.38
N GLN A 77 -25.15 13.49 -19.61
CA GLN A 77 -25.92 14.55 -20.28
C GLN A 77 -27.20 14.91 -19.51
N VAL A 78 -27.92 13.91 -18.98
CA VAL A 78 -29.09 14.12 -18.12
C VAL A 78 -28.72 14.87 -16.84
N ALA A 79 -27.60 14.50 -16.20
CA ALA A 79 -27.13 15.19 -14.99
C ALA A 79 -26.74 16.66 -15.27
N GLN A 80 -26.09 16.94 -16.41
CA GLN A 80 -25.73 18.30 -16.82
C GLN A 80 -26.95 19.15 -17.19
N GLY A 81 -27.92 18.56 -17.90
CA GLY A 81 -29.20 19.22 -18.21
C GLY A 81 -29.99 19.57 -16.95
N ARG A 82 -29.94 18.74 -15.91
CA ARG A 82 -30.54 19.04 -14.59
C ARG A 82 -29.81 20.15 -13.84
N LYS A 83 -28.48 20.22 -13.92
CA LYS A 83 -27.69 21.31 -13.29
C LYS A 83 -27.93 22.68 -13.93
N ARG A 84 -28.19 22.74 -15.24
CA ARG A 84 -28.46 24.00 -15.98
C ARG A 84 -29.87 24.58 -15.76
N LYS A 85 -30.83 23.77 -15.29
CA LYS A 85 -32.21 24.19 -15.01
C LYS A 85 -32.44 24.67 -13.56
N LYS A 86 -31.39 24.68 -12.73
CA LYS A 86 -31.43 25.06 -11.32
C LYS A 86 -30.65 26.35 -11.14
#